data_AF-A0A6J2BU84-F1
#
_entry.id   AF-A0A6J2BU84-F1
#
_cell.length_a   1.000
_cell.length_b   1.000
_cell.length_c   1.000
_cell.angle_alpha   90.00
_cell.angle_beta   90.00
_cell.angle_gamma   90.00
#
_symmetry.space_group_name_H-M   'P 1'
#
loop_
_entity.id
_entity.type
_entity.pdbx_description
1 polymer ?
#
loop_
_entity_poly.entity_id
_entity_poly.type
_entity_poly.pdbx_seq_one_letter_code
_entity_poly.pdbx_strand_id
1 'polypeptide(L)'
;MKIFVGNVDGADTTPEELAALFAPYGTVMSCAVMKQFAFVHMRENAGALRAIEALHGHELRPGRALVVEMSRPRPLNTWKIFVGNVSAACTSQELRSLFERRGRVIECDVVKGCVEMVKLFIGNLPREATEQEIRSLFEQYGKVLECDIIKNYGFVHIEDKTAAEDAIRNLHHYKLHGVNINVEASKNKSKTSTKLHVGNISPTCTNKELRAKFEEYGPVIECDIVKDYAFVHMERAEDAVEAIRGLDNTEFQVGEQIETNLKQWNEGMKIMLFRTSYLLF
;
A
#
# COMPACT_ATOMS: atom_id res chain seq x y z
N MET A 1 -18.87 -9.87 -21.84
CA MET A 1 -18.91 -8.38 -21.79
C MET A 1 -18.37 -7.90 -20.46
N LYS A 2 -17.40 -6.98 -20.47
CA LYS A 2 -16.87 -6.36 -19.25
C LYS A 2 -17.67 -5.11 -18.91
N ILE A 3 -18.13 -5.02 -17.66
CA ILE A 3 -18.92 -3.93 -17.11
C ILE A 3 -18.06 -3.22 -16.06
N PHE A 4 -18.10 -1.90 -16.06
CA PHE A 4 -17.52 -1.05 -15.01
C PHE A 4 -18.60 -0.72 -13.99
N VAL A 5 -18.26 -0.84 -12.71
CA VAL A 5 -19.14 -0.52 -11.58
C VAL A 5 -18.41 0.49 -10.71
N GLY A 6 -18.69 1.78 -10.87
CA GLY A 6 -18.12 2.86 -10.09
C GLY A 6 -18.88 3.11 -8.78
N ASN A 7 -18.25 3.90 -7.90
CA ASN A 7 -18.79 4.26 -6.58
C ASN A 7 -19.02 3.06 -5.64
N VAL A 8 -18.19 2.03 -5.79
CA VAL A 8 -18.17 0.84 -4.92
C VAL A 8 -17.27 1.13 -3.72
N ASP A 9 -17.68 0.74 -2.52
CA ASP A 9 -16.76 0.74 -1.38
C ASP A 9 -15.97 -0.58 -1.36
N GLY A 10 -14.75 -0.58 -1.88
CA GLY A 10 -13.94 -1.78 -1.96
C GLY A 10 -13.43 -2.31 -0.61
N ALA A 11 -13.60 -1.56 0.49
CA ALA A 11 -13.30 -2.07 1.83
C ALA A 11 -14.44 -2.94 2.37
N ASP A 12 -15.68 -2.61 2.01
CA ASP A 12 -16.89 -3.22 2.57
C ASP A 12 -17.67 -4.07 1.55
N THR A 13 -17.30 -4.04 0.27
CA THR A 13 -17.95 -4.77 -0.81
C THR A 13 -17.07 -5.91 -1.28
N THR A 14 -17.58 -7.14 -1.22
CA THR A 14 -16.83 -8.30 -1.71
C THR A 14 -17.14 -8.60 -3.18
N PRO A 15 -16.21 -9.25 -3.91
CA PRO A 15 -16.48 -9.73 -5.27
C PRO A 15 -17.71 -10.64 -5.34
N GLU A 16 -17.94 -11.45 -4.31
CA GLU A 16 -19.08 -12.37 -4.21
C GLU A 16 -20.41 -11.62 -4.07
N GLU A 17 -20.44 -10.57 -3.24
CA GLU A 17 -21.63 -9.71 -3.06
C GLU A 17 -22.01 -9.05 -4.39
N LEU A 18 -21.01 -8.49 -5.09
CA LEU A 18 -21.24 -7.86 -6.37
C LEU A 18 -21.62 -8.89 -7.45
N ALA A 19 -21.04 -10.09 -7.43
CA ALA A 19 -21.44 -11.15 -8.34
C ALA A 19 -22.90 -11.58 -8.11
N ALA A 20 -23.33 -11.68 -6.84
CA ALA A 20 -24.71 -11.99 -6.49
C ALA A 20 -25.69 -10.91 -6.97
N LEU A 21 -25.30 -9.62 -6.90
CA LEU A 21 -26.11 -8.52 -7.43
C LEU A 21 -26.34 -8.61 -8.94
N PHE A 22 -25.34 -9.11 -9.69
CA PHE A 22 -25.41 -9.23 -11.16
C PHE A 22 -25.99 -10.56 -11.65
N ALA A 23 -26.04 -11.59 -10.80
CA ALA A 23 -26.54 -12.93 -11.12
C ALA A 23 -27.98 -12.98 -11.69
N PRO A 24 -28.95 -12.13 -11.26
CA PRO A 24 -30.29 -12.11 -11.85
C PRO A 24 -30.32 -11.72 -13.33
N TYR A 25 -29.28 -11.03 -13.82
CA TYR A 25 -29.26 -10.49 -15.17
C TYR A 25 -28.52 -11.41 -16.16
N GLY A 26 -27.71 -12.37 -15.68
CA GLY A 26 -26.98 -13.33 -16.50
C GLY A 26 -25.84 -14.03 -15.76
N THR A 27 -25.03 -14.80 -16.49
CA THR A 27 -23.93 -15.56 -15.89
C THR A 27 -22.71 -14.67 -15.66
N VAL A 28 -22.33 -14.47 -14.40
CA VAL A 28 -21.08 -13.77 -14.03
C VAL A 28 -19.89 -14.72 -14.21
N MET A 29 -18.97 -14.37 -15.10
CA MET A 29 -17.74 -15.13 -15.37
C MET A 29 -16.61 -14.74 -14.41
N SER A 30 -16.49 -13.46 -14.10
CA SER A 30 -15.51 -12.97 -13.12
C SER A 30 -15.95 -11.64 -12.54
N CYS A 31 -15.53 -11.39 -11.30
CA CYS A 31 -15.76 -10.15 -10.59
C CYS A 31 -14.45 -9.74 -9.92
N ALA A 32 -14.04 -8.48 -10.12
CA ALA A 32 -12.86 -7.93 -9.49
C ALA A 32 -13.24 -6.60 -8.84
N VAL A 33 -13.16 -6.55 -7.51
CA VAL A 33 -13.42 -5.33 -6.73
C VAL A 33 -12.10 -4.62 -6.46
N MET A 34 -12.07 -3.33 -6.75
CA MET A 34 -11.00 -2.40 -6.43
C MET A 34 -11.52 -1.41 -5.39
N LYS A 35 -10.64 -0.56 -4.85
CA LYS A 35 -10.95 0.32 -3.72
C LYS A 35 -12.19 1.20 -3.89
N GLN A 36 -12.47 1.69 -5.11
CA GLN A 36 -13.55 2.65 -5.39
C GLN A 36 -14.47 2.22 -6.55
N PHE A 37 -14.20 1.07 -7.16
CA PHE A 37 -14.92 0.57 -8.32
C PHE A 37 -14.70 -0.93 -8.46
N ALA A 38 -15.45 -1.57 -9.34
CA ALA A 38 -15.29 -2.97 -9.66
C ALA A 38 -15.47 -3.23 -11.16
N PHE A 39 -15.00 -4.39 -11.59
CA PHE A 39 -15.24 -4.91 -12.92
C PHE A 39 -15.99 -6.22 -12.84
N VAL A 40 -17.11 -6.30 -13.56
CA VAL A 40 -17.91 -7.53 -13.67
C VAL A 40 -17.85 -8.00 -15.12
N HIS A 41 -17.44 -9.25 -15.33
CA HIS A 41 -17.46 -9.88 -16.65
C HIS A 41 -18.70 -10.76 -16.76
N MET A 42 -19.66 -10.35 -17.58
CA MET A 42 -20.86 -11.14 -17.90
C MET A 42 -20.58 -12.02 -19.11
N ARG A 43 -21.12 -13.24 -19.14
CA ARG A 43 -21.06 -14.11 -20.32
C ARG A 43 -21.90 -13.53 -21.46
N GLU A 44 -23.14 -13.14 -21.20
CA GLU A 44 -24.10 -12.70 -22.22
C GLU A 44 -24.16 -11.18 -22.36
N ASN A 45 -24.08 -10.67 -23.59
CA ASN A 45 -24.20 -9.23 -23.87
C ASN A 45 -25.60 -8.68 -23.52
N ALA A 46 -26.67 -9.44 -23.81
CA ALA A 46 -28.03 -9.02 -23.51
C ALA A 46 -28.29 -8.92 -22.00
N GLY A 47 -27.71 -9.83 -21.21
CA GLY A 47 -27.77 -9.77 -19.75
C GLY A 47 -27.00 -8.59 -19.18
N ALA A 48 -25.81 -8.32 -19.71
CA ALA A 48 -25.00 -7.18 -19.34
C ALA A 48 -25.70 -5.83 -19.57
N LEU A 49 -26.39 -5.66 -20.70
CA LEU A 49 -27.14 -4.43 -21.01
C LEU A 49 -28.28 -4.18 -20.01
N ARG A 50 -29.06 -5.22 -19.68
CA ARG A 50 -30.12 -5.11 -18.67
C ARG A 50 -29.56 -4.81 -17.29
N ALA A 51 -28.43 -5.43 -16.93
CA ALA A 51 -27.76 -5.16 -15.66
C ALA A 51 -27.30 -3.69 -15.57
N ILE A 52 -26.75 -3.14 -16.64
CA ILE A 52 -26.33 -1.73 -16.72
C ILE A 52 -27.53 -0.82 -16.49
N GLU A 53 -28.64 -1.04 -17.19
CA GLU A 53 -29.84 -0.20 -17.08
C GLU A 53 -30.49 -0.29 -15.70
N ALA A 54 -30.56 -1.49 -15.12
CA ALA A 54 -31.24 -1.71 -13.85
C ALA A 54 -30.41 -1.38 -12.61
N LEU A 55 -29.08 -1.52 -12.67
CA LEU A 55 -28.19 -1.30 -11.52
C LEU A 55 -27.51 0.07 -11.53
N HIS A 56 -27.59 0.83 -12.62
CA HIS A 56 -27.13 2.22 -12.62
C HIS A 56 -28.00 3.06 -11.67
N GLY A 57 -27.36 3.74 -10.71
CA GLY A 57 -28.04 4.47 -9.65
C GLY A 57 -28.48 3.61 -8.46
N HIS A 58 -28.29 2.28 -8.52
CA HIS A 58 -28.64 1.39 -7.41
C HIS A 58 -27.74 1.65 -6.21
N GLU A 59 -28.31 1.76 -5.01
CA GLU A 59 -27.55 1.99 -3.78
C GLU A 59 -27.23 0.66 -3.09
N LEU A 60 -26.01 0.16 -3.27
CA LEU A 60 -25.53 -1.02 -2.53
C LEU A 60 -25.29 -0.70 -1.05
N ARG A 61 -24.97 0.57 -0.77
CA ARG A 61 -24.84 1.15 0.56
C ARG A 61 -25.60 2.48 0.57
N PRO A 62 -26.23 2.87 1.69
CA PRO A 62 -26.98 4.12 1.77
C PRO A 62 -26.14 5.33 1.32
N GLY A 63 -26.64 6.10 0.37
CA GLY A 63 -25.96 7.30 -0.14
C GLY A 63 -24.79 7.02 -1.09
N ARG A 64 -24.59 5.77 -1.53
CA ARG A 64 -23.63 5.40 -2.59
C ARG A 64 -24.34 4.72 -3.76
N ALA A 65 -24.92 5.55 -4.61
CA ALA A 65 -25.48 5.12 -5.88
C ALA A 65 -24.36 4.62 -6.83
N LEU A 66 -24.48 3.37 -7.27
CA LEU A 66 -23.52 2.74 -8.17
C LEU A 66 -23.55 3.39 -9.56
N VAL A 67 -22.39 3.52 -10.17
CA VAL A 67 -22.26 3.95 -11.58
C VAL A 67 -21.97 2.72 -12.43
N VAL A 68 -23.01 2.10 -12.97
CA VAL A 68 -22.85 0.90 -13.80
C VAL A 68 -22.83 1.29 -15.27
N GLU A 69 -21.76 0.94 -15.98
CA GLU A 69 -21.56 1.28 -17.39
C GLU A 69 -20.80 0.18 -18.14
N MET A 70 -20.84 0.20 -19.47
CA MET A 70 -19.94 -0.62 -20.27
C MET A 70 -18.48 -0.29 -19.93
N SER A 71 -17.66 -1.29 -19.66
CA SER A 71 -16.23 -1.05 -19.42
C SER A 71 -15.59 -0.48 -20.68
N ARG A 72 -15.13 0.76 -20.60
CA ARG A 72 -14.42 1.41 -21.70
C ARG A 72 -12.91 1.15 -21.56
N PRO A 73 -12.18 0.85 -22.65
CA PRO A 73 -10.73 0.86 -22.60
C PRO A 73 -10.24 2.26 -22.19
N ARG A 74 -9.08 2.32 -21.52
CA ARG A 74 -8.45 3.62 -21.21
C ARG A 74 -8.23 4.37 -22.54
N PRO A 75 -8.58 5.66 -22.63
CA PRO A 75 -8.35 6.42 -23.84
C PRO A 75 -6.86 6.42 -24.20
N LEU A 76 -6.55 6.28 -25.50
CA LEU A 76 -5.19 6.08 -26.03
C LEU A 76 -4.22 7.25 -25.77
N ASN A 77 -4.71 8.40 -25.28
CA ASN A 77 -3.94 9.62 -25.04
C ASN A 77 -4.07 10.07 -23.58
N THR A 78 -3.88 9.14 -22.65
CA THR A 78 -3.99 9.41 -21.21
C THR A 78 -2.69 9.10 -20.51
N TRP A 79 -2.27 9.98 -19.63
CA TRP A 79 -1.04 9.83 -18.86
C TRP A 79 -1.37 9.52 -17.41
N LYS A 80 -0.64 8.55 -16.84
CA LYS A 80 -0.61 8.35 -15.39
C LYS A 80 0.44 9.29 -14.81
N ILE A 81 0.02 10.16 -13.90
CA ILE A 81 0.92 11.06 -13.18
C ILE A 81 0.96 10.66 -11.71
N PHE A 82 2.12 10.77 -11.08
CA PHE A 82 2.29 10.56 -9.65
C PHE A 82 2.61 11.89 -8.99
N VAL A 83 1.82 12.25 -7.97
CA VAL A 83 2.00 13.48 -7.21
C VAL A 83 2.65 13.13 -5.89
N GLY A 84 3.91 13.53 -5.72
CA GLY A 84 4.66 13.34 -4.48
C GLY A 84 4.39 14.45 -3.45
N ASN A 85 4.82 14.22 -2.21
CA ASN A 85 4.72 15.19 -1.11
C ASN A 85 3.28 15.69 -0.84
N VAL A 86 2.29 14.83 -1.08
CA VAL A 86 0.90 15.09 -0.75
C VAL A 86 0.72 14.91 0.75
N SER A 87 0.10 15.89 1.42
CA SER A 87 -0.21 15.81 2.85
C SER A 87 -0.95 14.51 3.19
N ALA A 88 -0.60 13.91 4.34
CA ALA A 88 -1.28 12.72 4.87
C ALA A 88 -2.78 12.97 5.16
N ALA A 89 -3.20 14.23 5.29
CA ALA A 89 -4.60 14.60 5.45
C ALA A 89 -5.35 14.73 4.10
N CYS A 90 -4.62 14.82 2.99
CA CYS A 90 -5.24 15.10 1.70
C CYS A 90 -6.04 13.91 1.16
N THR A 91 -7.22 14.20 0.62
CA THR A 91 -8.11 13.19 0.03
C THR A 91 -7.96 13.11 -1.48
N SER A 92 -8.36 11.97 -2.07
CA SER A 92 -8.42 11.83 -3.53
C SER A 92 -9.38 12.82 -4.17
N GLN A 93 -10.44 13.23 -3.46
CA GLN A 93 -11.40 14.21 -3.93
C GLN A 93 -10.81 15.62 -3.99
N GLU A 94 -10.00 16.02 -3.01
CA GLU A 94 -9.27 17.30 -3.01
C GLU A 94 -8.27 17.37 -4.17
N LEU A 95 -7.45 16.32 -4.35
CA LEU A 95 -6.51 16.26 -5.49
C LEU A 95 -7.24 16.27 -6.83
N ARG A 96 -8.30 15.47 -6.97
CA ARG A 96 -9.13 15.47 -8.17
C ARG A 96 -9.62 16.87 -8.50
N SER A 97 -10.20 17.57 -7.52
CA SER A 97 -10.70 18.94 -7.69
C SER A 97 -9.60 19.91 -8.12
N LEU A 98 -8.39 19.74 -7.60
CA LEU A 98 -7.23 20.54 -7.98
C LEU A 98 -6.82 20.32 -9.45
N PHE A 99 -6.77 19.07 -9.92
CA PHE A 99 -6.34 18.73 -11.28
C PHE A 99 -7.43 18.89 -12.33
N GLU A 100 -8.71 18.78 -11.95
CA GLU A 100 -9.85 19.01 -12.85
C GLU A 100 -9.87 20.43 -13.42
N ARG A 101 -9.28 21.40 -12.71
CA ARG A 101 -9.07 22.77 -13.22
C ARG A 101 -8.11 22.87 -14.41
N ARG A 102 -7.27 21.86 -14.64
CA ARG A 102 -6.20 21.86 -15.67
C ARG A 102 -6.42 20.81 -16.75
N GLY A 103 -7.23 19.79 -16.49
CA GLY A 103 -7.56 18.74 -17.46
C GLY A 103 -8.49 17.70 -16.87
N ARG A 104 -9.07 16.85 -17.72
CA ARG A 104 -9.99 15.80 -17.28
C ARG A 104 -9.26 14.74 -16.46
N VAL A 105 -9.60 14.59 -15.18
CA VAL A 105 -9.06 13.56 -14.30
C VAL A 105 -9.88 12.28 -14.45
N ILE A 106 -9.27 11.24 -15.03
CA ILE A 106 -9.93 9.95 -15.26
C ILE A 106 -9.99 9.14 -13.97
N GLU A 107 -8.87 9.03 -13.27
CA GLU A 107 -8.69 8.23 -12.06
C GLU A 107 -7.76 8.99 -11.11
N CYS A 108 -8.05 8.98 -9.81
CA CYS A 108 -7.24 9.66 -8.80
C CYS A 108 -7.31 8.89 -7.49
N ASP A 109 -6.17 8.37 -7.07
CA ASP A 109 -6.01 7.65 -5.82
C ASP A 109 -4.95 8.36 -4.96
N VAL A 110 -5.25 8.51 -3.67
CA VAL A 110 -4.25 8.89 -2.67
C VAL A 110 -3.77 7.61 -2.00
N VAL A 111 -2.50 7.30 -2.22
CA VAL A 111 -1.80 6.21 -1.53
C VAL A 111 -1.02 6.84 -0.37
N LYS A 112 -1.49 6.63 0.86
CA LYS A 112 -0.80 7.13 2.06
C LYS A 112 0.36 6.21 2.39
N GLY A 113 1.54 6.82 2.45
CA GLY A 113 2.78 6.20 2.85
C GLY A 113 2.76 5.46 4.20
N CYS A 114 3.25 4.21 4.28
CA CYS A 114 3.79 3.60 5.50
C CYS A 114 5.00 4.41 5.93
N VAL A 115 4.84 5.21 6.96
CA VAL A 115 5.93 6.02 7.49
C VAL A 115 6.98 5.07 8.06
N GLU A 116 8.27 5.28 7.78
CA GLU A 116 9.31 4.49 8.44
C GLU A 116 9.17 4.74 9.93
N MET A 117 8.66 3.73 10.64
CA MET A 117 8.40 3.84 12.05
C MET A 117 9.72 3.78 12.79
N VAL A 118 9.98 4.78 13.63
CA VAL A 118 11.17 4.76 14.47
C VAL A 118 10.84 4.03 15.76
N LYS A 119 11.44 2.85 15.92
CA LYS A 119 11.34 2.08 17.17
C LYS A 119 12.27 2.66 18.21
N LEU A 120 11.70 3.10 19.33
CA LEU A 120 12.40 3.56 20.51
C LEU A 120 12.43 2.45 21.57
N PHE A 121 13.55 2.32 22.25
CA PHE A 121 13.70 1.47 23.42
C PHE A 121 13.59 2.33 24.68
N ILE A 122 12.83 1.85 25.65
CA ILE A 122 12.60 2.52 26.94
C ILE A 122 13.08 1.58 28.03
N GLY A 123 14.25 1.84 28.59
CA GLY A 123 14.82 1.07 29.70
C GLY A 123 14.50 1.67 31.06
N ASN A 124 14.73 0.88 32.10
CA ASN A 124 14.60 1.28 33.50
C ASN A 124 13.18 1.78 33.84
N LEU A 125 12.16 1.13 33.27
CA LEU A 125 10.77 1.42 33.60
C LEU A 125 10.47 0.98 35.03
N PRO A 126 9.82 1.84 35.85
CA PRO A 126 9.33 1.44 37.17
C PRO A 126 8.23 0.39 37.02
N ARG A 127 8.03 -0.43 38.06
CA ARG A 127 7.06 -1.53 38.02
C ARG A 127 5.61 -1.03 37.92
N GLU A 128 5.40 0.20 38.36
CA GLU A 128 4.13 0.92 38.35
C GLU A 128 3.82 1.57 36.99
N ALA A 129 4.81 1.69 36.09
CA ALA A 129 4.59 2.28 34.78
C ALA A 129 3.62 1.42 33.95
N THR A 130 2.60 2.07 33.41
CA THR A 130 1.61 1.43 32.55
C THR A 130 1.84 1.78 31.09
N GLU A 131 1.39 0.90 30.18
CA GLU A 131 1.47 1.14 28.73
C GLU A 131 0.78 2.46 28.35
N GLN A 132 -0.39 2.73 28.93
CA GLN A 132 -1.14 3.95 28.67
C GLN A 132 -0.38 5.21 29.09
N GLU A 133 0.33 5.17 30.21
CA GLU A 133 1.13 6.29 30.70
C GLU A 133 2.34 6.55 29.80
N ILE A 134 3.04 5.49 29.40
CA ILE A 134 4.15 5.58 28.45
C ILE A 134 3.66 6.09 27.09
N ARG A 135 2.59 5.54 26.55
CA ARG A 135 1.96 6.01 25.31
C ARG A 135 1.65 7.51 25.39
N SER A 136 0.96 7.95 26.45
CA SER A 136 0.57 9.35 26.63
C SER A 136 1.78 10.28 26.77
N LEU A 137 2.88 9.80 27.37
CA LEU A 137 4.13 10.55 27.51
C LEU A 137 4.80 10.78 26.15
N PHE A 138 4.82 9.77 25.28
CA PHE A 138 5.44 9.85 23.95
C PHE A 138 4.54 10.54 22.91
N GLU A 139 3.21 10.50 23.08
CA GLU A 139 2.24 11.19 22.23
C GLU A 139 2.39 12.73 22.22
N GLN A 140 3.10 13.29 23.22
CA GLN A 140 3.43 14.72 23.26
C GLN A 140 4.44 15.15 22.19
N TYR A 141 5.23 14.22 21.66
CA TYR A 141 6.28 14.49 20.66
C TYR A 141 5.84 14.11 19.26
N GLY A 142 5.06 13.04 19.13
CA GLY A 142 4.54 12.58 17.86
C GLY A 142 3.55 11.44 18.03
N LYS A 143 2.90 11.06 16.94
CA LYS A 143 1.91 10.00 16.95
C LYS A 143 2.54 8.66 17.30
N VAL A 144 2.10 8.06 18.42
CA VAL A 144 2.48 6.71 18.84
C VAL A 144 1.57 5.70 18.17
N LEU A 145 2.17 4.80 17.40
CA LEU A 145 1.45 3.75 16.68
C LEU A 145 1.29 2.51 17.57
N GLU A 146 2.39 2.09 18.19
CA GLU A 146 2.46 0.91 19.04
C GLU A 146 3.30 1.19 20.29
N CYS A 147 2.93 0.57 21.41
CA CYS A 147 3.62 0.69 22.68
C CYS A 147 3.56 -0.67 23.39
N ASP A 148 4.71 -1.26 23.69
CA ASP A 148 4.82 -2.53 24.40
C ASP A 148 5.64 -2.36 25.67
N ILE A 149 5.18 -2.92 26.78
CA ILE A 149 5.98 -3.00 28.02
C ILE A 149 6.28 -4.46 28.34
N ILE A 150 7.56 -4.76 28.50
CA ILE A 150 8.06 -6.09 28.88
C ILE A 150 8.89 -5.92 30.15
N LYS A 151 8.28 -6.27 31.29
CA LYS A 151 8.90 -6.21 32.63
C LYS A 151 9.36 -4.79 32.98
N ASN A 152 10.67 -4.53 32.89
CA ASN A 152 11.34 -3.29 33.30
C ASN A 152 11.85 -2.46 32.11
N TYR A 153 11.39 -2.81 30.90
CA TYR A 153 11.66 -2.04 29.68
C TYR A 153 10.46 -2.10 28.74
N GLY A 154 10.46 -1.26 27.72
CA GLY A 154 9.41 -1.19 26.72
C GLY A 154 9.92 -0.72 25.37
N PHE A 155 9.01 -0.74 24.40
CA PHE A 155 9.24 -0.23 23.07
C PHE A 155 8.09 0.68 22.65
N VAL A 156 8.42 1.77 21.95
CA VAL A 156 7.44 2.67 21.35
C VAL A 156 7.77 2.87 19.88
N HIS A 157 6.77 2.74 19.01
CA HIS A 157 6.90 3.06 17.59
C HIS A 157 6.29 4.43 17.32
N ILE A 158 7.14 5.38 16.90
CA ILE A 158 6.71 6.72 16.51
C ILE A 158 6.67 6.82 14.99
N GLU A 159 5.62 7.46 14.47
CA GLU A 159 5.41 7.68 13.04
C GLU A 159 6.51 8.53 12.39
N ASP A 160 6.96 9.59 13.06
CA ASP A 160 7.91 10.57 12.51
C ASP A 160 9.30 10.49 13.15
N LYS A 161 10.35 10.56 12.31
CA LYS A 161 11.74 10.48 12.75
C LYS A 161 12.17 11.67 13.60
N THR A 162 11.77 12.89 13.23
CA THR A 162 12.11 14.10 13.99
C THR A 162 11.42 14.10 15.35
N ALA A 163 10.15 13.66 15.40
CA ALA A 163 9.44 13.45 16.65
C ALA A 163 10.12 12.39 17.54
N ALA A 164 10.66 11.32 16.94
CA ALA A 164 11.38 10.29 17.68
C ALA A 164 12.71 10.79 18.25
N GLU A 165 13.46 11.59 17.49
CA GLU A 165 14.68 12.27 17.95
C GLU A 165 14.39 13.25 19.10
N ASP A 166 13.29 14.00 19.00
CA ASP A 166 12.83 14.90 20.05
C ASP A 166 12.38 14.14 21.31
N ALA A 167 11.66 13.03 21.15
CA ALA A 167 11.27 12.18 22.26
C ALA A 167 12.51 11.61 22.98
N ILE A 168 13.51 11.10 22.25
CA ILE A 168 14.77 10.64 22.86
C ILE A 168 15.42 11.79 23.64
N ARG A 169 15.59 12.94 23.02
CA ARG A 169 16.31 14.08 23.61
C ARG A 169 15.67 14.60 24.91
N ASN A 170 14.35 14.60 24.98
CA ASN A 170 13.62 15.16 26.12
C ASN A 170 13.20 14.12 27.17
N LEU A 171 13.00 12.86 26.78
CA LEU A 171 12.55 11.80 27.69
C LEU A 171 13.69 10.92 28.22
N HIS A 172 14.89 11.00 27.65
CA HIS A 172 16.05 10.35 28.22
C HIS A 172 16.36 10.93 29.61
N HIS A 173 16.40 10.06 30.63
CA HIS A 173 16.47 10.40 32.05
C HIS A 173 15.24 11.12 32.64
N TYR A 174 14.09 11.10 31.96
CA TYR A 174 12.85 11.62 32.52
C TYR A 174 12.46 10.87 33.80
N LYS A 175 11.99 11.60 34.81
CA LYS A 175 11.66 11.03 36.13
C LYS A 175 10.20 10.57 36.14
N LEU A 176 9.98 9.28 35.94
CA LEU A 176 8.68 8.62 35.99
C LEU A 176 8.55 7.83 37.31
N HIS A 177 7.53 8.10 38.11
CA HIS A 177 7.35 7.49 39.45
C HIS A 177 8.59 7.54 40.34
N GLY A 178 9.38 8.60 40.22
CA GLY A 178 10.63 8.76 40.97
C GLY A 178 11.85 8.07 40.37
N VAL A 179 11.69 7.27 39.31
CA VAL A 179 12.76 6.55 38.60
C VAL A 179 13.10 7.25 37.29
N ASN A 180 14.39 7.38 36.97
CA ASN A 180 14.84 7.95 35.71
C ASN A 180 14.79 6.89 34.60
N ILE A 181 13.91 7.06 33.61
CA ILE A 181 13.79 6.16 32.46
C ILE A 181 14.91 6.42 31.44
N ASN A 182 15.27 5.41 30.66
CA ASN A 182 16.28 5.50 29.62
C ASN A 182 15.63 5.41 28.24
N VAL A 183 15.68 6.46 27.42
CA VAL A 183 15.10 6.44 26.07
C VAL A 183 16.21 6.47 25.03
N GLU A 184 16.24 5.47 24.14
CA GLU A 184 17.24 5.35 23.08
C GLU A 184 16.60 4.88 21.78
N ALA A 185 17.24 5.18 20.64
CA ALA A 185 16.89 4.51 19.39
C ALA A 185 17.13 3.00 19.54
N SER A 186 16.15 2.18 19.15
CA SER A 186 16.27 0.73 19.32
C SER A 186 17.41 0.17 18.47
N LYS A 187 18.36 -0.53 19.12
CA LYS A 187 19.52 -1.17 18.45
C LYS A 187 19.12 -2.39 17.62
N ASN A 188 17.98 -2.99 17.93
CA ASN A 188 17.34 -3.88 16.99
C ASN A 188 16.75 -3.00 15.89
N LYS A 189 17.50 -2.86 14.78
CA LYS A 189 16.88 -2.55 13.50
C LYS A 189 15.66 -3.47 13.43
N SER A 190 14.46 -2.88 13.45
CA SER A 190 13.27 -3.68 13.22
C SER A 190 13.58 -4.52 11.99
N LYS A 191 13.35 -5.83 12.07
CA LYS A 191 13.36 -6.69 10.89
C LYS A 191 12.16 -6.29 10.04
N THR A 192 12.15 -5.07 9.51
CA THR A 192 11.24 -4.60 8.47
C THR A 192 11.75 -5.20 7.18
N SER A 193 11.66 -6.52 7.12
CA SER A 193 11.86 -7.27 5.90
C SER A 193 10.75 -6.87 4.95
N THR A 194 11.08 -6.70 3.68
CA THR A 194 10.18 -6.12 2.70
C THR A 194 9.84 -7.17 1.66
N LYS A 195 8.54 -7.48 1.51
CA LYS A 195 8.06 -8.41 0.49
C LYS A 195 7.75 -7.65 -0.79
N LEU A 196 8.45 -8.01 -1.85
CA LEU A 196 8.36 -7.47 -3.20
C LEU A 196 7.43 -8.33 -4.04
N HIS A 197 6.74 -7.72 -4.99
CA HIS A 197 5.99 -8.44 -6.02
C HIS A 197 6.61 -8.18 -7.37
N VAL A 198 7.03 -9.25 -8.01
CA VAL A 198 7.68 -9.24 -9.31
C VAL A 198 6.67 -9.75 -10.32
N GLY A 199 6.23 -8.90 -11.24
CA GLY A 199 5.29 -9.26 -12.31
C GLY A 199 6.00 -9.46 -13.64
N ASN A 200 5.25 -9.97 -14.61
CA ASN A 200 5.71 -10.22 -15.98
C ASN A 200 6.92 -11.17 -16.01
N ILE A 201 6.84 -12.21 -15.18
CA ILE A 201 7.86 -13.25 -15.10
C ILE A 201 7.56 -14.30 -16.17
N SER A 202 8.58 -14.59 -16.97
CA SER A 202 8.50 -15.66 -17.96
C SER A 202 8.08 -16.99 -17.32
N PRO A 203 7.19 -17.77 -17.96
CA PRO A 203 6.80 -19.09 -17.47
C PRO A 203 7.98 -20.08 -17.41
N THR A 204 9.12 -19.77 -18.03
CA THR A 204 10.34 -20.58 -17.95
C THR A 204 11.29 -20.14 -16.83
N CYS A 205 11.03 -19.02 -16.16
CA CYS A 205 11.85 -18.54 -15.05
C CYS A 205 11.68 -19.42 -13.81
N THR A 206 12.80 -19.80 -13.19
CA THR A 206 12.79 -20.59 -11.97
C THR A 206 13.01 -19.74 -10.73
N ASN A 207 12.47 -20.19 -9.59
CA ASN A 207 12.67 -19.54 -8.28
C ASN A 207 14.15 -19.31 -7.97
N LYS A 208 15.02 -20.24 -8.40
CA LYS A 208 16.45 -20.16 -8.18
C LYS A 208 17.10 -19.01 -8.95
N GLU A 209 16.72 -18.82 -10.22
CA GLU A 209 17.26 -17.74 -11.05
C GLU A 209 16.77 -16.37 -10.57
N LEU A 210 15.47 -16.27 -10.25
CA LEU A 210 14.90 -15.04 -9.71
C LEU A 210 15.54 -14.68 -8.37
N ARG A 211 15.65 -15.64 -7.45
CA ARG A 211 16.30 -15.46 -6.16
C ARG A 211 17.75 -14.99 -6.32
N ALA A 212 18.53 -15.64 -7.19
CA ALA A 212 19.92 -15.25 -7.42
C ALA A 212 20.05 -13.79 -7.88
N LYS A 213 19.09 -13.29 -8.68
CA LYS A 213 19.09 -11.88 -9.07
C LYS A 213 18.80 -10.91 -7.94
N PHE A 214 17.85 -11.23 -7.08
CA PHE A 214 17.57 -10.39 -5.91
C PHE A 214 18.69 -10.47 -4.86
N GLU A 215 19.39 -11.61 -4.77
CA GLU A 215 20.57 -11.78 -3.93
C GLU A 215 21.76 -10.89 -4.34
N GLU A 216 21.80 -10.34 -5.57
CA GLU A 216 22.79 -9.32 -5.98
C GLU A 216 22.62 -7.99 -5.22
N TYR A 217 21.41 -7.71 -4.73
CA TYR A 217 21.08 -6.46 -4.02
C TYR A 217 21.05 -6.63 -2.50
N GLY A 218 20.75 -7.84 -2.02
CA GLY A 218 20.79 -8.15 -0.60
C GLY A 218 20.21 -9.52 -0.26
N PRO A 219 20.34 -9.96 1.01
CA PRO A 219 19.88 -11.28 1.43
C PRO A 219 18.37 -11.45 1.24
N VAL A 220 18.01 -12.53 0.54
CA VAL A 220 16.62 -12.94 0.27
C VAL A 220 16.18 -13.97 1.31
N ILE A 221 15.10 -13.67 2.03
CA ILE A 221 14.46 -14.59 2.97
C ILE A 221 13.66 -15.64 2.20
N GLU A 222 12.77 -15.21 1.30
CA GLU A 222 11.81 -16.07 0.59
C GLU A 222 11.68 -15.61 -0.87
N CYS A 223 11.47 -16.53 -1.79
CA CYS A 223 11.27 -16.25 -3.22
C CYS A 223 10.34 -17.31 -3.81
N ASP A 224 9.11 -16.92 -4.16
CA ASP A 224 8.08 -17.82 -4.66
C ASP A 224 7.41 -17.27 -5.93
N ILE A 225 7.57 -18.00 -7.03
CA ILE A 225 6.89 -17.77 -8.31
C ILE A 225 5.52 -18.45 -8.26
N VAL A 226 4.49 -17.66 -8.56
CA VAL A 226 3.10 -18.08 -8.74
C VAL A 226 2.65 -17.66 -10.13
N LYS A 227 2.63 -18.61 -11.06
CA LYS A 227 2.26 -18.39 -12.47
C LYS A 227 3.18 -17.38 -13.17
N ASP A 228 2.67 -16.20 -13.46
CA ASP A 228 3.29 -15.09 -14.21
C ASP A 228 3.83 -13.97 -13.31
N TYR A 229 3.83 -14.17 -11.99
CA TYR A 229 4.37 -13.25 -11.00
C TYR A 229 5.07 -14.01 -9.86
N ALA A 230 5.84 -13.30 -9.03
CA ALA A 230 6.52 -13.86 -7.88
C ALA A 230 6.51 -12.91 -6.68
N PHE A 231 6.78 -13.48 -5.52
CA PHE A 231 7.01 -12.75 -4.30
C PHE A 231 8.45 -12.94 -3.84
N VAL A 232 9.17 -11.85 -3.59
CA VAL A 232 10.54 -11.89 -3.08
C VAL A 232 10.61 -11.14 -1.76
N HIS A 233 10.92 -11.84 -0.67
CA HIS A 233 11.04 -11.26 0.65
C HIS A 233 12.49 -10.90 0.94
N MET A 234 12.82 -9.61 0.89
CA MET A 234 14.15 -9.09 1.21
C MET A 234 14.30 -8.93 2.72
N GLU A 235 15.46 -9.30 3.26
CA GLU A 235 15.75 -9.12 4.69
C GLU A 235 15.78 -7.66 5.11
N ARG A 236 16.20 -6.77 4.20
CA ARG A 236 16.36 -5.33 4.45
C ARG A 236 15.54 -4.50 3.46
N ALA A 237 14.88 -3.46 3.99
CA ALA A 237 14.11 -2.52 3.18
C ALA A 237 14.97 -1.73 2.19
N GLU A 238 16.18 -1.34 2.60
CA GLU A 238 17.15 -0.63 1.73
C GLU A 238 17.50 -1.47 0.50
N ASP A 239 17.86 -2.75 0.71
CA ASP A 239 18.21 -3.69 -0.34
C ASP A 239 17.02 -3.98 -1.27
N ALA A 240 15.79 -4.01 -0.72
CA ALA A 240 14.56 -4.08 -1.51
C ALA A 240 14.42 -2.87 -2.45
N VAL A 241 14.62 -1.65 -1.96
CA VAL A 241 14.52 -0.42 -2.77
C VAL A 241 15.55 -0.41 -3.90
N GLU A 242 16.79 -0.81 -3.61
CA GLU A 242 17.84 -0.91 -4.64
C GLU A 242 17.54 -2.01 -5.65
N ALA A 243 17.02 -3.17 -5.21
CA ALA A 243 16.58 -4.24 -6.09
C ALA A 243 15.49 -3.75 -7.06
N ILE A 244 14.52 -2.96 -6.59
CA ILE A 244 13.50 -2.44 -7.49
C ILE A 244 14.12 -1.44 -8.49
N ARG A 245 14.93 -0.49 -8.03
CA ARG A 245 15.57 0.49 -8.92
C ARG A 245 16.43 -0.18 -10.00
N GLY A 246 17.07 -1.28 -9.65
CA GLY A 246 17.97 -2.01 -10.52
C GLY A 246 17.29 -3.01 -11.45
N LEU A 247 16.14 -3.57 -11.06
CA LEU A 247 15.48 -4.66 -11.80
C LEU A 247 14.20 -4.20 -12.52
N ASP A 248 13.61 -3.06 -12.17
CA ASP A 248 12.38 -2.58 -12.80
C ASP A 248 12.62 -2.20 -14.27
N ASN A 249 11.80 -2.74 -15.17
CA ASN A 249 11.91 -2.62 -16.62
C ASN A 249 13.20 -3.18 -17.24
N THR A 250 13.88 -4.09 -16.54
CA THR A 250 15.04 -4.78 -17.10
C THR A 250 14.63 -6.02 -17.90
N GLU A 251 15.31 -6.28 -19.01
CA GLU A 251 15.16 -7.54 -19.74
C GLU A 251 15.86 -8.65 -18.96
N PHE A 252 15.09 -9.65 -18.53
CA PHE A 252 15.63 -10.79 -17.77
C PHE A 252 15.78 -12.03 -18.65
N GLN A 253 14.89 -12.24 -19.62
CA GLN A 253 15.05 -13.20 -20.71
C GLN A 253 14.53 -12.62 -22.03
N VAL A 254 15.03 -13.17 -23.15
CA VAL A 254 14.87 -12.61 -24.51
C VAL A 254 13.40 -12.27 -24.81
N GLY A 255 13.10 -10.97 -24.85
CA GLY A 255 11.80 -10.43 -25.27
C GLY A 255 10.80 -10.08 -24.15
N GLU A 256 11.13 -10.26 -22.86
CA GLU A 256 10.24 -9.93 -21.75
C GLU A 256 10.93 -9.04 -20.69
N GLN A 257 10.28 -7.92 -20.35
CA GLN A 257 10.74 -6.97 -19.33
C GLN A 257 10.18 -7.34 -17.97
N ILE A 258 11.01 -7.43 -16.93
CA ILE A 258 10.52 -7.61 -15.56
C ILE A 258 9.89 -6.32 -15.07
N GLU A 259 8.70 -6.42 -14.48
CA GLU A 259 8.08 -5.35 -13.72
C GLU A 259 8.24 -5.65 -12.22
N THR A 260 9.10 -4.89 -11.53
CA THR A 260 9.29 -5.07 -10.08
C THR A 260 8.55 -3.98 -9.35
N ASN A 261 7.52 -4.34 -8.59
CA ASN A 261 6.71 -3.41 -7.83
C ASN A 261 6.70 -3.79 -6.35
N LEU A 262 6.63 -2.77 -5.48
CA LEU A 262 6.19 -2.99 -4.11
C LEU A 262 4.69 -3.35 -4.15
N LYS A 263 4.32 -4.62 -3.91
CA LYS A 263 2.96 -4.94 -3.47
C LYS A 263 3.00 -5.40 -2.03
N GLN A 264 2.60 -4.50 -1.15
CA GLN A 264 2.22 -4.82 0.21
C GLN A 264 0.78 -5.35 0.20
N TRP A 265 0.58 -6.54 0.75
CA TRP A 265 -0.73 -6.98 1.24
C TRP A 265 -0.74 -6.70 2.74
N ASN A 266 -1.61 -5.76 3.16
CA ASN A 266 -1.94 -5.26 4.51
C ASN A 266 -0.89 -5.54 5.61
N GLU A 267 -0.13 -4.57 6.15
CA GLU A 267 -0.56 -3.26 6.64
C GLU A 267 0.46 -2.15 6.28
N GLY A 268 -0.07 -1.06 5.70
CA GLY A 268 0.61 0.23 5.53
C GLY A 268 1.57 0.32 4.33
N MET A 269 1.29 1.20 3.37
CA MET A 269 1.92 1.24 2.03
C MET A 269 2.82 2.46 1.81
N LYS A 270 4.14 2.39 1.48
CA LYS A 270 4.89 3.54 0.86
C LYS A 270 5.44 3.22 -0.54
N ILE A 271 5.22 4.20 -1.43
CA ILE A 271 6.05 4.78 -2.53
C ILE A 271 6.81 3.87 -3.52
N MET A 272 6.66 4.16 -4.82
CA MET A 272 7.78 4.21 -5.76
C MET A 272 7.60 5.18 -6.95
N LEU A 273 8.69 5.88 -7.31
CA LEU A 273 8.92 6.66 -8.54
C LEU A 273 9.24 5.70 -9.70
N PHE A 274 8.91 5.97 -10.98
CA PHE A 274 9.62 6.78 -11.99
C PHE A 274 8.59 7.34 -13.02
N ARG A 275 8.84 8.39 -13.84
CA ARG A 275 10.01 8.66 -14.68
C ARG A 275 10.09 10.16 -15.02
N THR A 276 11.28 10.74 -14.81
CA THR A 276 11.75 11.93 -15.52
C THR A 276 11.87 11.57 -17.00
N SER A 277 11.26 12.35 -17.88
CA SER A 277 11.71 12.42 -19.26
C SER A 277 11.83 13.90 -19.58
N TYR A 278 13.08 14.27 -19.86
CA TYR A 278 13.51 15.54 -20.38
C TYR A 278 12.52 16.04 -21.44
N LEU A 279 11.89 17.19 -21.19
CA LEU A 279 11.89 18.23 -22.21
C LEU A 279 12.98 19.21 -21.79
N LEU A 280 14.09 19.18 -22.52
CA LEU A 280 14.90 20.36 -22.72
C LEU A 280 14.00 21.46 -23.31
N PHE A 281 14.30 22.69 -22.89
CA PHE A 281 13.74 23.94 -23.42
C PHE A 281 13.69 23.98 -24.95
#